data_AF-A0A927X6G4-F1
#
_entry.id   AF-A0A927X6G4-F1
#
_cell.length_a   1.000
_cell.length_b   1.000
_cell.length_c   1.000
_cell.angle_alpha   90.00
_cell.angle_beta   90.00
_cell.angle_gamma   90.00
#
_symmetry.space_group_name_H-M   'P 1'
#
loop_
_entity.id
_entity.type
_entity.pdbx_description
1 polymer ?
#
loop_
_entity_poly.entity_id
_entity_poly.type
_entity_poly.pdbx_seq_one_letter_code
_entity_poly.pdbx_strand_id
1 'polypeptide(L)'
;MSKKGFTLIELLGVLVVLGALALIIIPSVTSTLNNSQEKAYQKLIHTLETAAEKWGIENIDMLPEPDSGEVLEIYFDMLYQSGQITEYPIINPKLNRDLDGCILATYNSQYQQYEYNYSETCNN
;
A
#
# COMPACT_ATOMS: atom_id res chain seq x y z
N MET A 1 49.69 -25.12 27.76
CA MET A 1 49.05 -24.58 26.53
C MET A 1 48.92 -23.08 26.68
N SER A 2 49.59 -22.30 25.83
CA SER A 2 49.42 -20.84 25.80
C SER A 2 48.17 -20.49 25.01
N LYS A 3 47.16 -19.92 25.68
CA LYS A 3 46.02 -19.31 24.99
C LYS A 3 46.49 -17.95 24.47
N LYS A 4 46.75 -17.86 23.16
CA LYS A 4 46.89 -16.57 22.49
C LYS A 4 45.50 -15.96 22.36
N GLY A 5 45.20 -14.98 23.22
CA GLY A 5 44.00 -14.15 23.07
C GLY A 5 44.21 -13.12 21.97
N PHE A 6 43.13 -12.73 21.29
CA PHE A 6 43.13 -11.61 20.35
C PHE A 6 43.63 -10.33 21.02
N THR A 7 44.38 -9.51 20.28
CA THR A 7 44.85 -8.21 20.73
C THR A 7 43.82 -7.11 20.47
N LEU A 8 43.88 -6.01 21.23
CA LEU A 8 42.98 -4.87 21.04
C LEU A 8 43.12 -4.22 19.65
N ILE A 9 44.33 -4.22 19.08
CA ILE A 9 44.57 -3.64 17.75
C ILE A 9 43.87 -4.45 16.64
N GLU A 10 43.83 -5.78 16.76
CA GLU A 10 43.12 -6.66 15.82
C GLU A 10 41.60 -6.43 15.91
N LEU A 11 41.07 -6.30 17.13
CA LEU A 11 39.65 -5.99 17.33
C LEU A 11 39.28 -4.62 16.75
N LEU A 12 40.15 -3.61 16.94
CA LEU A 12 39.94 -2.26 16.42
C LEU A 12 39.96 -2.24 14.88
N GLY A 13 40.87 -3.00 14.26
CA GLY A 13 40.91 -3.16 12.80
C GLY A 13 39.61 -3.76 12.25
N VAL A 14 39.07 -4.80 12.90
CA VAL A 14 37.79 -5.42 12.50
C VAL A 14 36.63 -4.43 12.65
N LEU A 15 36.57 -3.66 13.74
CA LEU A 15 35.52 -2.65 13.96
C LEU A 15 35.53 -1.55 12.90
N VAL A 16 36.72 -1.10 12.46
CA VAL A 16 36.84 -0.10 11.38
C VAL A 16 36.27 -0.63 10.07
N VAL A 17 36.58 -1.88 9.71
CA VAL A 17 36.05 -2.51 8.49
C VAL A 17 34.54 -2.69 8.57
N LEU A 18 34.02 -3.18 9.71
CA LEU A 18 32.57 -3.33 9.92
C LEU A 18 31.84 -1.99 9.88
N GLY A 19 32.42 -0.94 10.47
CA GLY A 19 31.87 0.42 10.44
C GLY A 19 31.80 0.99 9.02
N ALA A 20 32.85 0.82 8.23
CA ALA A 20 32.88 1.26 6.83
C ALA A 20 31.83 0.53 5.97
N LEU A 21 31.66 -0.78 6.17
CA LEU A 21 30.64 -1.56 5.47
C LEU A 21 29.22 -1.12 5.86
N ALA A 22 28.96 -0.84 7.14
CA ALA A 22 27.66 -0.40 7.62
C ALA A 22 27.19 0.91 6.94
N LEU A 23 28.11 1.85 6.70
CA LEU A 23 27.79 3.13 6.03
C LEU A 23 27.25 2.93 4.59
N ILE A 24 27.72 1.90 3.89
CA ILE A 24 27.27 1.58 2.53
C ILE A 24 25.96 0.77 2.57
N ILE A 25 25.87 -0.19 3.49
CA ILE A 25 24.76 -1.13 3.55
C ILE A 25 23.46 -0.47 4.03
N ILE A 26 23.51 0.36 5.07
CA ILE A 26 22.31 0.97 5.67
C ILE A 26 21.42 1.70 4.63
N PRO A 27 21.91 2.67 3.83
CA PRO A 27 21.04 3.35 2.86
C PRO A 27 20.49 2.42 1.78
N SER A 28 21.24 1.40 1.37
CA SER A 28 20.79 0.40 0.38
C SER A 28 19.66 -0.48 0.93
N VAL A 29 19.74 -0.88 2.21
CA VAL A 29 18.71 -1.69 2.85
C VAL A 29 17.46 -0.86 3.09
N THR A 30 17.60 0.36 3.62
CA THR A 30 16.46 1.25 3.87
C THR A 30 15.72 1.62 2.59
N SER A 31 16.44 1.92 1.49
CA SER A 31 15.80 2.19 0.19
C SER A 31 15.05 0.97 -0.34
N THR A 32 15.63 -0.24 -0.21
CA THR A 32 14.95 -1.48 -0.61
C THR A 32 13.68 -1.71 0.20
N LEU A 33 13.72 -1.48 1.51
CA LEU A 33 12.57 -1.61 2.39
C LEU A 33 11.46 -0.62 2.01
N ASN A 34 11.80 0.66 1.83
CA ASN A 34 10.84 1.69 1.42
C ASN A 34 10.20 1.35 0.07
N ASN A 35 10.99 0.91 -0.91
CA ASN A 35 10.48 0.47 -2.21
C ASN A 35 9.56 -0.74 -2.10
N SER A 36 9.85 -1.68 -1.18
CA SER A 36 8.98 -2.83 -0.94
C SER A 36 7.65 -2.41 -0.32
N GLN A 37 7.67 -1.49 0.66
CA GLN A 37 6.46 -0.93 1.27
C GLN A 37 5.63 -0.15 0.25
N GLU A 38 6.27 0.65 -0.62
CA GLU A 38 5.60 1.36 -1.72
C GLU A 38 4.90 0.38 -2.67
N LYS A 39 5.60 -0.66 -3.12
CA LYS A 39 5.01 -1.66 -4.01
C LYS A 39 3.85 -2.42 -3.37
N ALA A 40 3.97 -2.76 -2.09
CA ALA A 40 2.88 -3.40 -1.35
C ALA A 40 1.67 -2.47 -1.23
N TYR A 41 1.89 -1.19 -0.96
CA TYR A 41 0.83 -0.18 -0.91
C TYR A 41 0.13 -0.05 -2.26
N GLN A 42 0.85 0.14 -3.36
CA GLN A 42 0.25 0.28 -4.68
C GLN A 42 -0.53 -0.97 -5.10
N LYS A 43 -0.01 -2.16 -4.78
CA LYS A 43 -0.72 -3.41 -5.02
C LYS A 43 -2.01 -3.52 -4.21
N LEU A 44 -1.97 -3.08 -2.95
CA LEU A 44 -3.15 -3.05 -2.09
C LEU A 44 -4.22 -2.12 -2.67
N ILE A 45 -3.86 -0.89 -3.02
CA ILE A 45 -4.78 0.07 -3.64
C ILE A 45 -5.39 -0.49 -4.92
N HIS A 46 -4.57 -1.04 -5.82
CA HIS A 46 -5.06 -1.64 -7.06
C HIS A 46 -6.01 -2.83 -6.82
N THR A 47 -5.76 -3.62 -5.78
CA THR A 47 -6.65 -4.72 -5.38
C THR A 47 -8.00 -4.19 -4.91
N LEU A 48 -8.03 -3.07 -4.19
CA LEU A 48 -9.25 -2.43 -3.72
C LEU A 48 -10.03 -1.79 -4.86
N GLU A 49 -9.35 -1.12 -5.78
CA GLU A 49 -9.97 -0.59 -7.01
C GLU A 49 -10.61 -1.71 -7.83
N THR A 50 -9.91 -2.83 -8.00
CA THR A 50 -10.45 -4.02 -8.70
C THR A 50 -11.65 -4.64 -7.96
N ALA A 51 -11.63 -4.65 -6.63
CA ALA A 51 -12.74 -5.14 -5.81
C ALA A 51 -13.96 -4.21 -5.92
N ALA A 52 -13.74 -2.89 -5.94
CA ALA A 52 -14.78 -1.90 -6.16
C ALA A 52 -15.34 -1.94 -7.58
N GLU A 53 -14.51 -2.19 -8.59
CA GLU A 53 -14.95 -2.40 -9.96
C GLU A 53 -15.92 -3.59 -10.04
N LYS A 54 -15.57 -4.73 -9.43
CA LYS A 54 -16.46 -5.89 -9.35
C LYS A 54 -17.75 -5.57 -8.61
N TRP A 55 -17.66 -4.86 -7.49
CA TRP A 55 -18.84 -4.42 -6.75
C TRP A 55 -19.76 -3.56 -7.62
N GLY A 56 -19.21 -2.60 -8.37
CA GLY A 56 -19.99 -1.74 -9.27
C GLY A 56 -20.64 -2.51 -10.42
N ILE A 57 -19.97 -3.54 -10.96
CA ILE A 57 -20.56 -4.44 -11.98
C ILE A 57 -21.75 -5.23 -11.40
N GLU A 58 -21.69 -5.65 -10.14
CA GLU A 58 -22.79 -6.36 -9.47
C GLU A 58 -23.93 -5.42 -9.03
N ASN A 59 -23.63 -4.12 -8.87
CA ASN A 59 -24.55 -3.11 -8.33
C ASN A 59 -24.72 -1.93 -9.32
N ILE A 60 -24.91 -2.23 -10.60
CA ILE A 60 -25.04 -1.23 -11.67
C ILE A 60 -26.12 -0.19 -11.35
N ASP A 61 -27.22 -0.61 -10.72
CA ASP A 61 -28.33 0.27 -10.35
C ASP A 61 -27.96 1.32 -9.27
N MET A 62 -26.84 1.13 -8.57
CA MET A 62 -26.33 2.07 -7.56
C MET A 62 -25.29 3.04 -8.14
N LEU A 63 -24.85 2.84 -9.39
CA LEU A 63 -23.87 3.70 -10.03
C LEU A 63 -24.50 5.03 -10.45
N PRO A 64 -23.74 6.14 -10.39
CA PRO A 64 -24.26 7.46 -10.75
C PRO A 64 -24.61 7.51 -12.24
N GLU A 65 -25.65 8.25 -12.61
CA GLU A 65 -26.04 8.35 -14.03
C GLU A 65 -24.88 8.87 -14.89
N PRO A 66 -24.68 8.31 -16.11
CA PRO A 66 -23.69 8.82 -17.05
C PRO A 66 -23.82 10.34 -17.25
N ASP A 67 -22.69 11.03 -17.21
CA ASP A 67 -22.59 12.49 -17.40
C ASP A 67 -23.32 13.35 -16.35
N SER A 68 -23.80 12.77 -15.24
CA SER A 68 -24.39 13.52 -14.11
C SER A 68 -23.38 14.40 -13.37
N GLY A 69 -22.09 14.03 -13.43
CA GLY A 69 -21.03 14.62 -12.61
C GLY A 69 -21.07 14.16 -11.15
N GLU A 70 -21.94 13.22 -10.80
CA GLU A 70 -21.99 12.61 -9.48
C GLU A 70 -20.86 11.60 -9.30
N VAL A 71 -20.35 11.52 -8.07
CA VAL A 71 -19.30 10.57 -7.68
C VAL A 71 -19.89 9.66 -6.61
N LEU A 72 -19.81 8.36 -6.84
CA LEU A 72 -20.20 7.37 -5.83
C LEU A 72 -18.97 7.00 -4.99
N GLU A 73 -19.14 7.06 -3.67
CA GLU A 73 -18.11 6.67 -2.71
C GLU A 73 -18.36 5.25 -2.22
N ILE A 74 -17.42 4.36 -2.51
CA ILE A 74 -17.47 2.95 -2.13
C ILE A 74 -16.50 2.75 -0.97
N TYR A 75 -17.07 2.55 0.22
CA TYR A 75 -16.31 2.35 1.44
C TYR A 75 -15.83 0.89 1.57
N PHE A 76 -14.71 0.67 2.24
CA PHE A 76 -14.11 -0.67 2.36
C PHE A 76 -14.98 -1.65 3.15
N ASP A 77 -15.81 -1.17 4.07
CA ASP A 77 -16.78 -1.99 4.80
C ASP A 77 -17.88 -2.52 3.87
N MET A 78 -18.31 -1.76 2.87
CA MET A 78 -19.24 -2.22 1.82
C MET A 78 -18.63 -3.34 0.98
N LEU A 79 -17.34 -3.22 0.63
CA LEU A 79 -16.61 -4.27 -0.09
C LEU A 79 -16.46 -5.55 0.74
N TYR A 80 -16.27 -5.41 2.05
CA TYR A 80 -16.20 -6.55 2.96
C TYR A 80 -17.56 -7.24 3.12
N GLN A 81 -18.62 -6.45 3.32
CA GLN A 81 -19.99 -6.99 3.48
C GLN A 81 -20.52 -7.65 2.21
N SER A 82 -20.13 -7.15 1.04
CA SER A 82 -20.45 -7.76 -0.26
C SER A 82 -19.57 -8.96 -0.60
N GLY A 83 -18.53 -9.25 0.20
CA GLY A 83 -17.61 -10.38 -0.02
C GLY A 83 -16.58 -10.17 -1.12
N GLN A 84 -16.42 -8.93 -1.62
CA GLN A 84 -15.40 -8.58 -2.63
C GLN A 84 -13.99 -8.52 -2.04
N ILE A 85 -13.89 -8.30 -0.73
CA ILE A 85 -12.66 -8.44 0.05
C ILE A 85 -12.90 -9.34 1.27
N THR A 86 -11.84 -9.97 1.76
CA THR A 86 -11.91 -10.94 2.87
C THR A 86 -11.31 -10.43 4.18
N GLU A 87 -10.60 -9.30 4.14
CA GLU A 87 -9.92 -8.71 5.29
C GLU A 87 -10.43 -7.29 5.54
N TYR A 88 -10.82 -7.02 6.79
CA TYR A 88 -11.22 -5.70 7.27
C TYR A 88 -11.04 -5.65 8.81
N PRO A 89 -10.42 -4.59 9.39
CA PRO A 89 -9.85 -3.43 8.73
C PRO A 89 -8.60 -3.77 7.91
N ILE A 90 -8.37 -3.00 6.86
CA ILE A 90 -7.20 -3.13 5.99
C ILE A 90 -6.04 -2.37 6.60
N ILE A 91 -4.84 -2.94 6.63
CA ILE A 91 -3.65 -2.27 7.18
C ILE A 91 -2.86 -1.59 6.06
N ASN A 92 -2.52 -0.31 6.27
CA ASN A 92 -1.62 0.44 5.40
C ASN A 92 -0.16 -0.03 5.62
N PRO A 93 0.51 -0.65 4.62
CA PRO A 93 1.85 -1.21 4.78
C PRO A 93 2.96 -0.15 4.94
N LYS A 94 2.69 1.14 4.70
CA LYS A 94 3.63 2.25 4.93
C LYS A 94 3.55 2.80 6.35
N LEU A 95 2.34 2.88 6.90
CA LEU A 95 2.05 3.54 8.18
C LEU A 95 1.83 2.56 9.33
N ASN A 96 1.64 1.27 9.03
CA ASN A 96 1.33 0.22 10.00
C ASN A 96 0.14 0.58 10.92
N ARG A 97 -0.90 1.16 10.32
CA ARG A 97 -2.19 1.50 10.91
C ARG A 97 -3.29 1.23 9.89
N ASP A 98 -4.55 1.33 10.30
CA ASP A 98 -5.70 1.13 9.42
C ASP A 98 -5.62 2.05 8.18
N LEU A 99 -5.99 1.51 7.03
CA LEU A 99 -6.09 2.23 5.77
C LEU A 99 -7.40 3.02 5.78
N ASP A 100 -7.27 4.34 5.89
CA ASP A 100 -8.38 5.28 5.76
C ASP A 100 -8.73 5.49 4.27
N GLY A 101 -9.95 5.92 3.97
CA GLY A 101 -10.37 6.30 2.61
C GLY A 101 -11.47 5.43 2.01
N CYS A 102 -11.69 5.62 0.71
CA CYS A 102 -12.73 4.96 -0.09
C CYS A 102 -12.29 4.89 -1.55
N ILE A 103 -13.04 4.14 -2.36
CA ILE A 103 -12.91 4.16 -3.81
C ILE A 103 -13.99 5.07 -4.40
N LEU A 104 -13.58 5.99 -5.26
CA LEU A 104 -14.47 6.88 -5.99
C LEU A 104 -14.81 6.24 -7.34
N ALA A 105 -16.09 6.00 -7.59
CA ALA A 105 -16.59 5.56 -8.88
C ALA A 105 -17.12 6.77 -9.65
N THR A 106 -16.48 7.07 -10.79
CA THR A 106 -16.80 8.20 -11.66
C THR A 106 -17.00 7.71 -13.08
N TYR A 107 -18.04 8.20 -13.77
CA TYR A 107 -18.25 7.86 -15.17
C TYR A 107 -17.29 8.64 -16.08
N ASN A 108 -16.51 7.94 -16.91
CA ASN A 108 -15.67 8.56 -17.92
C ASN A 108 -16.37 8.54 -19.31
N SER A 109 -16.83 9.70 -19.76
CA SER A 109 -17.54 9.87 -21.03
C SER A 109 -16.68 9.59 -22.27
N GLN A 110 -15.34 9.70 -22.17
CA GLN A 110 -14.42 9.43 -23.29
C GLN A 110 -14.32 7.94 -23.59
N TYR A 111 -14.34 7.11 -22.55
CA TYR A 111 -14.20 5.65 -22.66
C TYR A 111 -15.52 4.89 -22.46
N GLN A 112 -16.61 5.59 -22.12
CA GLN A 112 -17.93 5.02 -21.86
C GLN A 112 -17.91 3.93 -20.77
N GLN A 113 -17.13 4.15 -19.72
CA GLN A 113 -16.96 3.21 -18.61
C GLN A 113 -16.75 3.96 -17.29
N TYR A 114 -17.04 3.28 -16.18
CA TYR A 114 -16.73 3.79 -14.85
C TYR A 114 -15.26 3.59 -14.52
N GLU A 115 -14.64 4.60 -13.95
CA GLU A 115 -13.30 4.54 -13.37
C GLU A 115 -13.40 4.48 -11.86
N TYR A 116 -12.61 3.60 -11.26
CA TYR A 116 -12.57 3.35 -9.82
C TYR A 116 -11.19 3.76 -9.31
N ASN A 117 -11.14 4.85 -8.55
CA ASN A 117 -9.89 5.41 -8.07
C ASN A 117 -9.91 5.55 -6.56
N TYR A 118 -8.85 5.11 -5.89
CA TYR A 118 -8.72 5.33 -4.45
C TYR A 118 -8.56 6.80 -4.07
N SER A 119 -9.23 7.20 -2.99
CA SER A 119 -9.08 8.51 -2.36
C SER A 119 -8.83 8.34 -0.86
N GLU A 120 -7.84 9.08 -0.34
CA GLU A 120 -7.55 9.13 1.10
C GLU A 120 -8.65 9.88 1.89
N THR A 121 -9.47 10.67 1.20
CA THR A 121 -10.55 11.45 1.80
C THR A 121 -11.88 11.18 1.09
N CYS A 122 -12.91 10.89 1.88
CA CYS A 122 -14.28 10.66 1.42
C CYS A 122 -15.14 11.82 1.89
N ASN A 123 -15.94 12.39 0.98
CA ASN A 123 -16.90 13.45 1.27
C ASN A 123 -18.14 12.83 1.91
N ASN A 124 -18.07 12.76 3.24
CA ASN A 124 -19.14 12.31 4.12
C ASN A 124 -20.46 13.10 3.95
#